data_AF-A0A392QG76-F1
#
_entry.id   AF-A0A392QG76-F1
#
_cell.length_a   1.000
_cell.length_b   1.000
_cell.length_c   1.000
_cell.angle_alpha   90.00
_cell.angle_beta   90.00
_cell.angle_gamma   90.00
#
_symmetry.space_group_name_H-M   'P 1'
#
loop_
_entity.id
_entity.type
_entity.pdbx_description
1 polymer ?
#
loop_
_entity_poly.entity_id
_entity_poly.type
_entity_poly.pdbx_seq_one_letter_code
_entity_poly.pdbx_strand_id
1 'polypeptide(L)' 'MLISFDDCTDTVRGLAVMSDLGILSASHDGSLRLWAASGEVLMEMVGHTAIVYSVDSHASGLIVSGSEDRFAKIWK' A
#
# COMPACT_ATOMS: atom_id res chain seq x y z
N MET A 1 -3.82 -9.91 -20.23
CA MET A 1 -2.54 -9.25 -19.93
C MET A 1 -2.36 -9.28 -18.43
N LEU A 2 -1.21 -9.74 -17.93
CA LEU A 2 -0.86 -9.73 -16.51
C LEU A 2 0.17 -8.61 -16.31
N ILE A 3 -0.01 -7.78 -15.29
CA ILE A 3 0.95 -6.76 -14.86
C ILE A 3 1.45 -7.17 -13.48
N SER A 4 2.77 -7.22 -13.32
CA SER A 4 3.44 -7.42 -12.02
C SER A 4 3.97 -6.09 -11.50
N PHE A 5 4.00 -5.94 -10.18
CA PHE A 5 4.48 -4.74 -9.50
C PHE A 5 5.65 -5.16 -8.59
N ASP A 6 6.89 -4.81 -8.97
CA ASP A 6 8.10 -5.47 -8.45
C ASP A 6 8.96 -4.59 -7.51
N ASP A 7 8.51 -3.38 -7.14
CA ASP A 7 9.25 -2.51 -6.22
C ASP A 7 9.11 -2.92 -4.73
N CYS A 8 8.19 -3.83 -4.39
CA CYS A 8 8.12 -4.44 -3.06
C CYS A 8 9.33 -5.34 -2.81
N THR A 9 10.16 -4.94 -1.83
CA THR A 9 11.42 -5.65 -1.53
C THR A 9 11.22 -6.86 -0.63
N ASP A 10 9.99 -7.10 -0.18
CA ASP A 10 9.55 -8.26 0.58
C ASP A 10 8.07 -8.60 0.25
N THR A 11 7.54 -9.59 0.94
CA THR A 11 6.24 -10.20 0.71
C THR A 11 5.09 -9.20 0.80
N VAL A 12 4.27 -9.14 -0.24
CA VAL A 12 3.00 -8.38 -0.24
C VAL A 12 1.93 -9.15 0.55
N ARG A 13 1.22 -8.47 1.46
CA ARG A 13 0.20 -9.06 2.35
C ARG A 13 -1.21 -8.56 2.12
N GLY A 14 -1.36 -7.27 1.86
CA GLY A 14 -2.66 -6.62 1.72
C GLY A 14 -2.77 -5.88 0.40
N LEU A 15 -3.96 -5.87 -0.18
CA LEU A 15 -4.31 -5.11 -1.37
C LEU A 15 -5.62 -4.36 -1.14
N ALA A 16 -5.72 -3.15 -1.68
CA ALA A 16 -6.96 -2.39 -1.74
C ALA A 16 -7.06 -1.61 -3.05
N VAL A 17 -8.27 -1.31 -3.49
CA VAL A 17 -8.50 -0.43 -4.64
C VAL A 17 -8.72 0.98 -4.10
N MET A 18 -7.98 1.94 -4.65
CA MET A 18 -8.29 3.36 -4.48
C MET A 18 -8.96 3.86 -5.76
N SER A 19 -10.25 4.13 -5.64
CA SER A 19 -11.09 4.51 -6.77
C SER A 19 -10.46 5.70 -7.51
N ASP A 20 -10.46 5.63 -8.84
CA ASP A 20 -9.94 6.64 -9.76
C ASP A 20 -8.41 6.89 -9.74
N LEU A 21 -7.64 6.22 -8.88
CA LEU A 21 -6.17 6.30 -8.90
C LEU A 21 -5.48 4.96 -9.21
N GLY A 22 -5.86 3.89 -8.52
CA GLY A 22 -5.20 2.59 -8.75
C GLY A 22 -5.26 1.62 -7.58
N ILE A 23 -4.17 0.88 -7.38
CA ILE A 23 -4.10 -0.25 -6.45
C ILE A 23 -3.11 0.05 -5.33
N LEU A 24 -3.53 -0.15 -4.09
CA LEU A 24 -2.69 -0.10 -2.91
C LEU A 24 -2.15 -1.48 -2.57
N SER A 25 -0.94 -1.51 -2.05
CA SER A 25 -0.28 -2.70 -1.53
C SER A 25 0.34 -2.42 -0.17
N ALA A 26 0.26 -3.40 0.73
CA ALA A 26 0.95 -3.42 2.03
C ALA A 26 2.02 -4.52 2.02
N SER A 27 3.23 -4.18 2.48
CA SER A 27 4.41 -5.04 2.37
C SER A 27 5.06 -5.35 3.72
N HIS A 28 5.78 -6.47 3.74
CA HIS A 28 6.65 -6.88 4.84
C HIS A 28 7.83 -5.94 5.06
N ASP A 29 8.23 -5.20 4.02
CA ASP A 29 9.29 -4.20 4.08
C ASP A 29 8.94 -2.94 4.91
N GLY A 30 7.72 -2.88 5.47
CA GLY A 30 7.24 -1.76 6.30
C GLY A 30 6.66 -0.59 5.50
N SER A 31 6.58 -0.73 4.17
CA SER A 31 5.99 0.27 3.29
C SER A 31 4.59 -0.10 2.81
N LEU A 32 3.89 0.92 2.33
CA LEU A 32 2.76 0.76 1.44
C LEU A 32 3.10 1.42 0.10
N ARG A 33 2.57 0.88 -1.00
CA ARG A 33 2.71 1.48 -2.33
C ARG A 33 1.37 1.61 -3.02
N LEU A 34 1.19 2.75 -3.71
CA LEU A 34 0.08 3.00 -4.62
C LEU A 34 0.58 2.89 -6.06
N TRP A 35 -0.12 2.11 -6.86
CA TRP A 35 0.25 1.78 -8.23
C TRP A 35 -0.82 2.27 -9.19
N ALA A 36 -0.40 2.89 -10.29
CA ALA A 36 -1.27 3.15 -11.43
C ALA A 36 -1.62 1.82 -12.12
N ALA A 37 -2.73 1.82 -12.86
CA ALA A 37 -3.10 0.68 -13.70
C ALA A 37 -2.07 0.38 -14.81
N SER A 38 -1.19 1.34 -15.12
CA SER A 38 -0.07 1.18 -16.06
C SER A 38 1.09 0.34 -15.52
N GLY A 39 1.17 0.10 -14.20
CA GLY A 39 2.35 -0.51 -13.57
C GLY A 39 3.21 0.47 -12.79
N GLU A 40 3.03 1.79 -12.98
CA GLU A 40 3.89 2.81 -12.36
C GLU A 40 3.58 2.99 -10.87
N VAL A 41 4.62 3.12 -10.05
CA VAL A 41 4.48 3.56 -8.65
C VAL A 41 4.08 5.04 -8.63
N LEU A 42 2.90 5.33 -8.12
CA LEU A 42 2.40 6.69 -7.91
C LEU A 42 2.86 7.27 -6.58
N MET A 43 2.95 6.42 -5.55
CA MET A 43 3.33 6.84 -4.21
C MET A 43 3.92 5.68 -3.42
N GLU A 44 4.96 5.97 -2.64
CA GLU A 44 5.50 5.10 -1.61
C GLU A 44 5.27 5.76 -0.24
N MET A 45 4.64 5.04 0.67
CA MET A 45 4.31 5.49 2.02
C MET A 45 5.17 4.72 3.02
N VAL A 46 6.21 5.39 3.51
CA VAL A 46 7.16 4.83 4.47
C VAL A 46 6.88 5.44 5.84
N GLY A 47 6.83 4.59 6.88
CA GLY A 47 6.70 5.08 8.25
C GLY A 47 6.25 4.05 9.27
N HIS A 48 5.77 2.88 8.84
CA HIS A 48 5.72 1.73 9.74
C HIS A 48 7.12 1.18 9.97
N THR A 49 7.39 0.70 11.18
CA THR A 49 8.72 0.17 11.55
C THR A 49 8.76 -1.36 11.56
N ALA A 50 7.70 -2.01 11.08
CA ALA A 50 7.57 -3.45 10.97
C ALA A 50 6.55 -3.79 9.88
N ILE A 51 6.33 -5.08 9.66
CA ILE A 51 5.41 -5.65 8.66
C ILE A 51 4.08 -4.90 8.62
N VAL A 52 3.64 -4.50 7.42
CA VAL A 52 2.28 -3.97 7.20
C VAL A 52 1.38 -5.12 6.75
N TYR A 53 0.34 -5.42 7.54
CA TYR A 53 -0.55 -6.54 7.28
C TYR A 53 -1.74 -6.18 6.40
N SER A 54 -2.21 -4.94 6.49
CA SER A 54 -3.44 -4.51 5.84
C SER A 54 -3.35 -3.06 5.36
N VAL A 55 -4.03 -2.79 4.26
CA VAL A 55 -4.26 -1.46 3.70
C VAL A 55 -5.70 -1.35 3.24
N ASP A 56 -6.29 -0.17 3.38
CA ASP A 56 -7.57 0.16 2.77
C ASP A 56 -7.61 1.64 2.35
N SER A 57 -8.58 2.00 1.51
CA SER A 57 -8.79 3.38 1.08
C SER A 57 -10.22 3.84 1.32
N HIS A 58 -10.37 5.13 1.55
CA HIS A 58 -11.66 5.80 1.67
C HIS A 58 -11.93 6.64 0.42
N ALA A 59 -13.21 6.82 0.06
CA ALA A 59 -13.63 7.62 -1.10
C ALA A 59 -13.17 9.09 -1.06
N SER A 60 -12.75 9.59 0.11
CA SER A 60 -12.17 10.93 0.25
C SER A 60 -10.67 11.00 -0.11
N GLY A 61 -10.05 9.89 -0.52
CA GLY A 61 -8.61 9.80 -0.78
C GLY A 61 -7.75 9.52 0.45
N LEU A 62 -8.34 9.24 1.61
CA LEU A 62 -7.58 8.79 2.79
C LEU A 62 -7.18 7.33 2.63
N ILE A 63 -5.95 7.02 3.05
CA ILE A 63 -5.44 5.65 3.10
C ILE A 63 -5.24 5.27 4.57
N VAL A 64 -5.59 4.04 4.92
CA VAL A 64 -5.37 3.50 6.27
C VAL A 64 -4.56 2.22 6.22
N SER A 65 -3.74 2.00 7.22
CA SER A 65 -2.88 0.80 7.32
C SER A 65 -2.77 0.29 8.74
N GLY A 66 -2.50 -1.02 8.86
CA GLY A 66 -2.24 -1.70 10.14
C GLY A 66 -0.97 -2.53 10.07
N SER A 67 -0.15 -2.45 11.12
CA SER A 67 1.19 -3.05 11.15
C SER A 67 1.49 -3.78 12.47
N GLU A 68 2.46 -4.69 12.39
CA GLU A 68 3.09 -5.33 13.56
C GLU A 68 3.77 -4.34 14.51
N ASP A 69 4.05 -3.10 14.06
CA ASP A 69 4.63 -2.06 14.90
C ASP A 69 3.69 -1.54 16.00
N ARG A 70 2.48 -2.10 16.07
CA ARG A 70 1.39 -1.82 17.02
C ARG A 70 0.62 -0.54 16.73
N PHE A 71 0.83 0.08 15.56
CA PHE A 71 0.11 1.26 15.15
C PHE A 71 -0.78 0.99 13.94
N ALA A 72 -1.93 1.65 13.93
CA ALA A 72 -2.63 1.99 12.69
C ALA A 72 -2.18 3.38 12.25
N LYS A 73 -2.04 3.61 10.95
CA LYS A 73 -1.69 4.93 10.39
C LYS A 73 -2.73 5.37 9.38
N ILE A 74 -2.89 6.68 9.28
CA ILE A 74 -3.71 7.36 8.27
C ILE A 74 -2.77 8.22 7.43
N TRP A 75 -2.88 8.11 6.11
CA TRP A 75 -2.05 8.82 5.13
C TRP A 75 -2.93 9.76 4.31
N LYS A 76 -2.37 10.92 3.92
CA LYS A 76 -3.02 12.00 3.16
C LYS A 76 -2.14 12.46 2.01
#